data_AF-A0A7H8IMV1-F1
#
_entry.id   AF-A0A7H8IMV1-F1
#
_cell.length_a   1.000
_cell.length_b   1.000
_cell.length_c   1.000
_cell.angle_alpha   90.00
_cell.angle_beta   90.00
_cell.angle_gamma   90.00
#
_symmetry.space_group_name_H-M   'P 1'
#
loop_
_entity.id
_entity.type
_entity.pdbx_description
1 polymer ?
#
loop_
_entity_poly.entity_id
_entity_poly.type
_entity_poly.pdbx_seq_one_letter_code
_entity_poly.pdbx_strand_id
1 'polypeptide(L)'
;MQMVEWTGKQFAYQQVADDLRRRIADSEFADTGQLPSYGDLQKAYGVTVTVARTAINQLKADGLVVTHQGKGVFLTADASRSAAQLVDPVATVAELRDEVDKLRTEVGKLRQRVAALEGN
;
A
#
# COMPACT_ATOMS: atom_id res chain seq x y z
N MET A 1 -14.70 15.38 -12.70
CA MET A 1 -15.09 15.47 -11.27
C MET A 1 -15.54 14.07 -10.87
N GLN A 2 -14.71 13.29 -10.18
CA GLN A 2 -15.17 11.99 -9.69
C GLN A 2 -15.97 12.20 -8.42
N MET A 3 -17.25 11.87 -8.48
CA MET A 3 -18.17 11.88 -7.35
C MET A 3 -18.07 10.52 -6.67
N VAL A 4 -17.29 10.43 -5.60
CA VAL A 4 -17.20 9.21 -4.78
C VAL A 4 -18.57 9.00 -4.13
N GLU A 5 -19.11 7.79 -4.26
CA GLU A 5 -20.40 7.42 -3.66
C GLU A 5 -20.18 7.18 -2.15
N TRP A 6 -20.58 8.14 -1.33
CA TRP A 6 -20.36 8.15 0.13
C TRP A 6 -21.31 7.17 0.82
N THR A 7 -21.01 5.87 0.76
CA THR A 7 -21.84 4.86 1.42
C THR A 7 -21.57 4.82 2.92
N GLY A 8 -22.62 4.85 3.75
CA GLY A 8 -22.55 4.96 5.21
C GLY A 8 -21.99 3.74 5.96
N LYS A 9 -21.21 2.87 5.31
CA LYS A 9 -20.64 1.65 5.90
C LYS A 9 -19.18 1.80 6.35
N GLN A 10 -18.47 2.85 5.92
CA GLN A 10 -17.08 3.16 6.31
C GLN A 10 -16.93 4.62 6.71
N PHE A 11 -16.14 4.92 7.74
CA PHE A 11 -15.89 6.30 8.18
C PHE A 11 -15.17 7.10 7.08
N ALA A 12 -15.53 8.37 6.88
CA ALA A 12 -15.00 9.19 5.77
C ALA A 12 -13.46 9.25 5.71
N TYR A 13 -12.77 9.21 6.86
CA TYR A 13 -11.31 9.22 6.90
C TYR A 13 -10.71 7.92 6.36
N GLN A 14 -11.40 6.78 6.52
CA GLN A 14 -10.93 5.49 6.01
C GLN A 14 -11.01 5.48 4.50
N GLN A 15 -12.11 5.97 3.92
CA GLN A 15 -12.26 6.09 2.47
C GLN A 15 -11.16 6.97 1.85
N VAL A 16 -10.85 8.10 2.48
CA VAL A 16 -9.75 8.97 2.05
C VAL A 16 -8.40 8.28 2.17
N ALA A 17 -8.15 7.55 3.26
CA ALA A 17 -6.90 6.81 3.45
C ALA A 17 -6.76 5.68 2.41
N ASP A 18 -7.81 4.91 2.17
CA ASP A 18 -7.85 3.80 1.20
C ASP A 18 -7.59 4.31 -0.22
N ASP A 19 -8.19 5.44 -0.59
CA ASP A 19 -7.94 6.08 -1.87
C ASP A 19 -6.50 6.57 -2.01
N LEU A 20 -5.98 7.25 -0.99
CA LEU A 20 -4.58 7.70 -0.97
C LEU A 20 -3.60 6.52 -1.04
N ARG A 21 -3.90 5.37 -0.41
CA ARG A 21 -3.06 4.17 -0.56
C ARG A 21 -3.02 3.68 -2.00
N ARG A 22 -4.15 3.64 -2.70
CA ARG A 22 -4.20 3.28 -4.13
C ARG A 22 -3.33 4.22 -4.96
N ARG A 23 -3.50 5.52 -4.79
CA ARG A 23 -2.72 6.54 -5.50
C ARG A 23 -1.21 6.47 -5.22
N ILE A 24 -0.83 6.12 -3.99
CA ILE A 24 0.58 5.86 -3.63
C ILE A 24 1.09 4.58 -4.30
N ALA A 25 0.30 3.50 -4.33
CA ALA A 25 0.66 2.26 -5.02
C ALA A 25 0.83 2.49 -6.53
N ASP A 26 -0.02 3.31 -7.13
CA ASP A 26 0.04 3.74 -8.54
C ASP A 26 1.21 4.72 -8.81
N SER A 27 2.01 5.05 -7.80
CA SER A 27 3.17 5.94 -7.86
C SER A 27 2.85 7.38 -8.28
N GLU A 28 1.62 7.84 -8.05
CA GLU A 28 1.16 9.17 -8.46
C GLU A 28 1.95 10.31 -7.79
N PHE A 29 2.48 10.09 -6.59
CA PHE A 29 3.26 11.08 -5.84
C PHE A 29 4.78 10.82 -5.87
N ALA A 30 5.26 9.91 -6.72
CA ALA A 30 6.68 9.54 -6.75
C ALA A 30 7.60 10.70 -7.18
N ASP A 31 7.15 11.54 -8.12
CA ASP A 31 7.96 12.63 -8.67
C ASP A 31 8.26 13.72 -7.63
N THR A 32 7.27 14.06 -6.80
CA THR A 32 7.43 15.07 -5.74
C THR A 32 7.84 14.46 -4.41
N GLY A 33 7.55 13.17 -4.21
CA GLY A 33 7.64 12.49 -2.92
C GLY A 33 6.71 13.08 -1.85
N GLN A 34 5.79 13.98 -2.22
CA GLN A 34 5.02 14.80 -1.30
C GLN A 34 3.52 14.62 -1.52
N LEU A 35 2.78 14.38 -0.43
CA LEU A 35 1.33 14.34 -0.46
C LEU A 35 0.73 15.75 -0.57
N PRO A 36 -0.49 15.86 -1.14
CA PRO A 36 -1.25 17.11 -1.13
C PRO A 36 -1.45 17.65 0.29
N SER A 37 -1.56 18.98 0.42
CA SER A 37 -1.78 19.59 1.73
C SER A 37 -3.16 19.22 2.29
N TYR A 38 -3.36 19.38 3.60
CA TYR A 38 -4.69 19.15 4.21
C TYR A 38 -5.79 19.97 3.55
N GLY A 39 -5.49 21.20 3.11
CA GLY A 39 -6.44 22.05 2.40
C GLY A 39 -6.76 21.54 0.99
N ASP A 40 -5.79 20.96 0.30
CA ASP A 40 -6.00 20.35 -1.02
C ASP A 40 -6.82 19.06 -0.90
N LEU A 41 -6.52 18.23 0.12
CA LEU A 41 -7.31 17.04 0.42
C LEU A 41 -8.75 17.42 0.81
N GLN A 42 -8.94 18.51 1.56
CA GLN A 42 -10.27 19.02 1.88
C GLN A 42 -11.07 19.35 0.61
N LYS A 43 -10.45 20.04 -0.36
CA LYS A 43 -11.10 20.43 -1.61
C LYS A 43 -11.33 19.23 -2.53
N ALA A 44 -10.36 18.32 -2.63
CA ALA A 44 -10.41 17.17 -3.51
C ALA A 44 -11.48 16.16 -3.06
N TYR A 45 -11.56 15.91 -1.74
CA TYR A 45 -12.45 14.89 -1.18
C TYR A 45 -13.72 15.48 -0.55
N GLY A 46 -13.89 16.80 -0.45
CA GLY A 46 -15.07 17.42 0.18
C GLY A 46 -15.23 17.08 1.67
N VAL A 47 -14.14 16.71 2.34
CA VAL A 47 -14.13 16.32 3.77
C VAL A 47 -13.74 17.50 4.66
N THR A 48 -13.74 17.33 5.99
CA THR A 48 -13.20 18.35 6.90
C THR A 48 -11.68 18.21 7.06
N VAL A 49 -10.99 19.27 7.50
CA VAL A 49 -9.55 19.20 7.84
C VAL A 49 -9.26 18.08 8.85
N THR A 50 -10.16 17.87 9.83
CA THR A 50 -10.02 16.81 10.82
C THR A 50 -10.04 15.43 10.16
N VAL A 51 -10.95 15.19 9.22
CA VAL A 51 -11.03 13.92 8.48
C VAL A 51 -9.78 13.70 7.63
N ALA A 52 -9.31 14.73 6.90
CA ALA A 52 -8.07 14.66 6.13
C ALA A 52 -6.86 14.38 7.03
N ARG A 53 -6.80 15.01 8.21
CA ARG A 53 -5.74 14.77 9.19
C ARG A 53 -5.79 13.35 9.76
N THR A 54 -6.97 12.82 10.06
CA THR A 54 -7.11 11.43 10.51
C THR A 54 -6.69 10.45 9.42
N ALA A 55 -7.02 10.72 8.15
CA ALA A 55 -6.59 9.88 7.03
C ALA A 55 -5.06 9.86 6.89
N ILE A 56 -4.39 11.02 6.93
CA ILE A 56 -2.93 11.10 6.91
C ILE A 56 -2.31 10.39 8.13
N ASN A 57 -2.92 10.52 9.32
CA ASN A 57 -2.44 9.82 10.50
C ASN A 57 -2.51 8.30 10.33
N GLN A 58 -3.54 7.79 9.63
CA GLN A 58 -3.62 6.37 9.29
C GLN A 58 -2.48 5.97 8.34
N LEU A 59 -2.25 6.71 7.26
CA LEU A 59 -1.14 6.47 6.33
C LEU A 59 0.23 6.49 7.04
N LYS A 60 0.36 7.35 8.06
CA LYS A 60 1.57 7.43 8.91
C LYS A 60 1.70 6.19 9.79
N ALA A 61 0.60 5.72 10.39
CA ALA A 61 0.59 4.48 11.17
C ALA A 61 0.94 3.25 10.30
N ASP A 62 0.54 3.27 9.04
CA ASP A 62 0.84 2.25 8.04
C ASP A 62 2.30 2.35 7.51
N GLY A 63 3.09 3.34 7.97
CA GLY A 63 4.49 3.52 7.58
C GLY A 63 4.71 4.07 6.17
N LEU A 64 3.65 4.53 5.50
CA LEU A 64 3.69 5.01 4.13
C LEU A 64 4.22 6.44 4.02
N VAL A 65 4.06 7.23 5.09
CA VAL A 65 4.37 8.66 5.08
C VAL A 65 5.03 9.14 6.36
N VAL A 66 5.81 10.21 6.23
CA VAL A 66 6.43 10.95 7.33
C VAL A 66 6.07 12.43 7.26
N THR A 67 5.86 13.04 8.42
CA THR A 67 5.54 14.46 8.52
C THR A 67 6.80 15.26 8.83
N HIS A 68 7.11 16.25 8.00
CA HIS A 68 8.15 17.22 8.27
C HIS A 68 7.50 18.52 8.75
N GLN A 69 7.82 18.93 9.98
CA GLN A 69 7.26 20.14 10.58
C GLN A 69 7.46 21.36 9.67
N GLY A 70 6.38 22.06 9.36
CA GLY A 70 6.38 23.24 8.48
C GLY A 70 6.61 22.96 6.98
N LYS A 71 6.90 21.72 6.58
CA LYS A 71 7.19 21.36 5.18
C LYS A 71 6.13 20.47 4.53
N GLY A 72 5.32 19.77 5.32
CA GLY A 72 4.24 18.92 4.84
C GLY A 72 4.47 17.43 5.08
N VAL A 73 3.84 16.60 4.26
CA VAL A 73 3.81 15.14 4.42
C VAL A 73 4.48 14.51 3.20
N PHE A 74 5.44 13.62 3.45
CA PHE A 74 6.29 13.01 2.42
C PHE A 74 6.19 11.49 2.47
N LEU A 75 6.37 10.84 1.33
CA LEU A 75 6.42 9.38 1.21
C LEU A 75 7.69 8.82 1.86
N THR A 76 7.59 7.61 2.39
CA THR A 76 8.77 6.80 2.76
C THR A 76 9.37 6.14 1.53
N ALA A 77 10.63 5.68 1.64
CA ALA A 77 11.34 5.04 0.52
C ALA A 77 10.60 3.82 -0.06
N ASP A 78 9.93 3.05 0.81
CA ASP A 78 9.17 1.85 0.42
C ASP A 78 7.65 2.10 0.28
N ALA A 79 7.20 3.36 0.28
CA ALA A 79 5.78 3.69 0.37
C ALA A 79 4.93 3.04 -0.74
N SER A 80 5.36 3.08 -2.00
CA SER A 80 4.61 2.48 -3.12
C SER A 80 4.47 0.97 -2.99
N ARG A 81 5.55 0.28 -2.62
CA ARG A 81 5.54 -1.18 -2.39
C ARG A 81 4.65 -1.55 -1.22
N SER A 82 4.80 -0.85 -0.09
CA SER A 82 4.01 -1.10 1.12
C SER A 82 2.54 -0.77 0.91
N ALA A 83 2.22 0.28 0.15
CA ALA A 83 0.85 0.61 -0.20
C ALA A 83 0.21 -0.47 -1.09
N ALA A 84 0.93 -0.98 -2.09
CA ALA A 84 0.43 -2.05 -2.95
C ALA A 84 0.01 -3.31 -2.15
N GLN A 85 0.79 -3.68 -1.12
CA GLN A 85 0.48 -4.80 -0.22
C GLN A 85 -0.80 -4.58 0.63
N LEU A 86 -1.11 -3.32 0.95
CA LEU A 86 -2.28 -2.94 1.74
C LEU A 86 -3.54 -2.78 0.89
N VAL A 87 -3.39 -2.45 -0.40
CA VAL A 87 -4.50 -2.27 -1.35
C VAL A 87 -5.11 -3.61 -1.74
N ASP A 88 -4.29 -4.64 -1.95
CA ASP A 88 -4.78 -6.00 -2.21
C ASP A 88 -3.98 -7.08 -1.43
N PRO A 89 -4.37 -7.32 -0.17
CA PRO A 89 -3.74 -8.37 0.64
C PRO A 89 -3.98 -9.78 0.08
N VAL A 90 -5.08 -10.01 -0.65
CA VAL A 90 -5.44 -11.33 -1.17
C VAL A 90 -4.61 -11.66 -2.40
N ALA A 91 -4.42 -10.71 -3.33
CA ALA A 91 -3.49 -10.86 -4.44
C ALA A 91 -2.05 -11.08 -3.93
N THR A 92 -1.63 -10.31 -2.92
CA THR A 92 -0.30 -10.48 -2.30
C THR A 92 -0.13 -11.90 -1.71
N VAL A 93 -1.15 -12.43 -1.02
CA VAL A 93 -1.12 -13.80 -0.48
C VAL A 93 -1.15 -14.85 -1.61
N ALA A 94 -1.84 -14.59 -2.72
CA ALA A 94 -1.86 -15.48 -3.87
C ALA A 94 -0.48 -15.57 -4.55
N GLU A 95 0.19 -14.44 -4.78
CA GLU A 95 1.55 -14.39 -5.35
C GLU A 95 2.57 -15.15 -4.47
N LEU A 96 2.48 -14.98 -3.15
CA LEU A 96 3.34 -15.72 -2.21
C LEU A 96 3.09 -17.23 -2.24
N ARG A 97 1.83 -17.66 -2.42
CA ARG A 97 1.50 -19.10 -2.56
C ARG A 97 2.11 -19.67 -3.83
N ASP A 98 2.02 -18.95 -4.94
CA ASP A 98 2.61 -19.38 -6.21
C ASP A 98 4.13 -19.54 -6.12
N GLU A 99 4.82 -18.60 -5.46
CA GLU A 99 6.27 -18.72 -5.23
C GLU A 99 6.63 -19.88 -4.28
N VAL A 100 5.83 -20.14 -3.24
CA VAL A 100 6.04 -21.30 -2.35
C VAL A 100 5.89 -22.61 -3.11
N ASP A 101 4.92 -22.73 -4.02
CA ASP A 101 4.71 -23.94 -4.81
C ASP A 101 5.81 -24.19 -5.84
N LYS A 102 6.37 -23.13 -6.44
CA LYS A 102 7.59 -23.24 -7.26
C LYS A 102 8.77 -23.75 -6.43
N LEU A 103 9.03 -23.15 -5.27
CA LEU A 103 10.14 -23.56 -4.41
C LEU A 103 10.01 -25.01 -3.96
N ARG A 104 8.80 -25.46 -3.60
CA ARG A 104 8.54 -26.87 -3.25
C ARG A 104 8.85 -27.82 -4.41
N THR A 105 8.48 -27.43 -5.62
CA THR A 105 8.78 -28.20 -6.83
C THR A 105 10.28 -28.32 -7.06
N GLU A 106 11.01 -27.21 -6.95
CA GLU A 106 12.48 -27.21 -7.11
C GLU A 106 13.19 -28.01 -6.01
N VAL A 107 12.75 -27.91 -4.76
CA VAL A 107 13.27 -28.73 -3.65
C VAL A 107 13.02 -30.22 -3.91
N GLY A 108 11.84 -30.58 -4.45
CA GLY A 108 11.54 -31.96 -4.84
C GLY A 108 12.50 -32.49 -5.91
N LYS A 109 12.76 -31.70 -6.96
CA LYS A 109 13.72 -32.02 -8.01
C LYS A 109 15.14 -32.16 -7.45
N LEU A 110 15.55 -31.26 -6.56
CA LEU A 110 16.88 -31.29 -5.95
C LEU A 110 17.07 -32.56 -5.10
N ARG A 111 16.06 -32.92 -4.30
CA ARG A 111 16.07 -34.16 -3.49
C ARG A 111 16.20 -35.41 -4.36
N GLN A 112 15.49 -35.48 -5.49
CA GLN A 112 15.63 -36.60 -6.43
C GLN A 112 17.04 -36.71 -7.02
N ARG A 113 17.66 -35.56 -7.36
CA ARG A 113 19.03 -35.52 -7.88
C ARG A 113 20.06 -35.98 -6.85
N VAL A 114 19.91 -35.56 -5.59
CA VAL A 114 20.79 -35.99 -4.49
C VAL A 114 20.65 -37.50 -4.26
N ALA A 115 19.43 -38.03 -4.19
CA ALA A 115 19.20 -39.47 -4.02
C ALA A 115 19.81 -40.31 -5.16
N ALA A 116 19.80 -39.80 -6.40
CA ALA A 116 20.42 -40.47 -7.55
C ALA A 116 21.95 -40.46 -7.51
N LEU A 117 22.56 -39.46 -6.86
CA LEU A 117 24.02 -39.35 -6.70
C LEU A 117 24.55 -40.14 -5.50
N GLU A 118 23.77 -40.25 -4.43
CA GLU A 118 24.14 -40.99 -3.21
C GLU A 118 23.97 -42.51 -3.34
N GLY A 119 23.27 -42.99 -4.38
CA GLY A 119 23.04 -44.41 -4.64
C GLY A 119 24.09 -45.12 -5.50
N ASN A 120 25.20 -44.46 -5.86
CA ASN A 120 26.29 -44.96 -6.69
C ASN A 120 27.63 -44.91 -5.93
#